data_AF-A0A941FLN2-F1
#
_entry.id   AF-A0A941FLN2-F1
#
_cell.length_a   1.000
_cell.length_b   1.000
_cell.length_c   1.000
_cell.angle_alpha   90.00
_cell.angle_beta   90.00
_cell.angle_gamma   90.00
#
_symmetry.space_group_name_H-M   'P 1'
#
loop_
_entity.id
_entity.type
_entity.pdbx_description
1 polymer ?
#
loop_
_entity_poly.entity_id
_entity_poly.type
_entity_poly.pdbx_seq_one_letter_code
_entity_poly.pdbx_strand_id
1 'polypeptide(L)'
;MDDLLDQGAAEAEHFVDRVGAHFAGRRPQLRQLAGWLDDETSHSLTVVTGSPGVGKSALLGAVVCSAHPRLVEVVPHVRTRLQAQEPDGCPSVVPHMAAVHARRRRSMEVINSIADQLRLSEPPNGWSADAIITALSKLGERPVIVLDALDEAVDSASIAKGLLLKLARAKYGPKHPARASRSAGSSSGCGRGPTCAICTTWPLRTTDSSTWTQWTGWNCRPI
;
A
#
# COMPACT_ATOMS: atom_id res chain seq x y z
N MET A 1 18.89 21.76 0.65
CA MET A 1 17.46 21.69 0.28
C MET A 1 17.22 20.75 -0.91
N ASP A 2 18.28 20.23 -1.55
CA ASP A 2 18.20 19.25 -2.65
C ASP A 2 18.10 17.77 -2.18
N ASP A 3 18.63 17.42 -0.99
CA ASP A 3 18.63 16.02 -0.50
C ASP A 3 17.23 15.41 -0.27
N LEU A 4 16.21 16.24 -0.02
CA LEU A 4 14.84 15.78 0.26
C LEU A 4 14.05 15.45 -1.02
N LEU A 5 14.41 16.05 -2.16
CA LEU A 5 13.86 15.66 -3.46
C LEU A 5 14.47 14.34 -3.96
N ASP A 6 15.70 14.06 -3.54
CA ASP A 6 16.44 12.83 -3.87
C ASP A 6 15.80 11.59 -3.22
N GLN A 7 15.30 11.72 -1.99
CA GLN A 7 14.72 10.60 -1.26
C GLN A 7 13.37 10.10 -1.84
N GLY A 8 12.52 11.03 -2.27
CA GLY A 8 11.30 10.69 -3.01
C GLY A 8 11.58 10.16 -4.43
N ALA A 9 12.71 10.56 -5.03
CA ALA A 9 13.16 10.00 -6.31
C ALA A 9 13.69 8.56 -6.16
N ALA A 10 14.47 8.29 -5.12
CA ALA A 10 14.95 6.93 -4.81
C ALA A 10 13.81 5.95 -4.49
N GLU A 11 12.74 6.44 -3.86
CA GLU A 11 11.53 5.64 -3.60
C GLU A 11 10.76 5.34 -4.88
N ALA A 12 10.58 6.35 -5.72
CA ALA A 12 10.00 6.20 -7.05
C ALA A 12 10.77 5.18 -7.90
N GLU A 13 12.10 5.29 -7.92
CA GLU A 13 12.99 4.40 -8.67
C GLU A 13 12.83 2.94 -8.22
N HIS A 14 12.78 2.67 -6.91
CA HIS A 14 12.53 1.30 -6.42
C HIS A 14 11.23 0.71 -6.98
N PHE A 15 10.12 1.44 -6.94
CA PHE A 15 8.85 0.88 -7.42
C PHE A 15 8.86 0.70 -8.95
N VAL A 16 9.50 1.59 -9.70
CA VAL A 16 9.68 1.44 -11.15
C VAL A 16 10.52 0.19 -11.47
N ASP A 17 11.65 0.03 -10.77
CA ASP A 17 12.55 -1.12 -10.93
C ASP A 17 11.86 -2.45 -10.62
N ARG A 18 11.01 -2.49 -9.58
CA ARG A 18 10.27 -3.70 -9.20
C ARG A 18 9.24 -4.13 -10.23
N VAL A 19 8.62 -3.19 -10.94
CA VAL A 19 7.75 -3.52 -12.07
C VAL A 19 8.57 -4.01 -13.25
N GLY A 20 9.71 -3.34 -13.53
CA GLY A 20 10.53 -3.59 -14.70
C GLY A 20 9.74 -3.48 -16.01
N ALA A 21 10.36 -3.88 -17.12
CA ALA A 21 9.72 -3.80 -18.44
C ALA A 21 8.59 -4.83 -18.66
N HIS A 22 8.48 -5.86 -17.81
CA HIS A 22 7.71 -7.08 -18.14
C HIS A 22 6.79 -7.61 -17.03
N PHE A 23 6.51 -6.87 -15.94
CA PHE A 23 5.57 -7.37 -14.92
C PHE A 23 4.26 -7.87 -15.55
N ALA A 24 3.92 -9.15 -15.42
CA ALA A 24 2.75 -9.74 -16.05
C ALA A 24 2.07 -10.72 -15.09
N GLY A 25 0.77 -10.96 -15.32
CA GLY A 25 -0.04 -11.84 -14.48
C GLY A 25 -0.55 -11.17 -13.21
N ARG A 26 -0.84 -11.98 -12.17
CA ARG A 26 -1.40 -11.53 -10.88
C ARG A 26 -2.73 -10.76 -10.98
N ARG A 27 -3.50 -11.00 -12.05
CA ARG A 27 -4.79 -10.35 -12.32
C ARG A 27 -5.77 -10.40 -11.14
N PRO A 28 -5.97 -11.54 -10.44
CA PRO A 28 -6.86 -11.56 -9.28
C PRO A 28 -6.38 -10.63 -8.15
N GLN A 29 -5.07 -10.58 -7.90
CA GLN A 29 -4.50 -9.74 -6.86
C GLN A 29 -4.52 -8.25 -7.25
N LEU A 30 -4.30 -7.93 -8.52
CA LEU A 30 -4.46 -6.58 -9.05
C LEU A 30 -5.89 -6.08 -8.89
N ARG A 31 -6.89 -6.88 -9.31
CA ARG A 31 -8.31 -6.53 -9.16
C ARG A 31 -8.70 -6.30 -7.70
N GLN A 32 -8.21 -7.13 -6.80
CA GLN A 32 -8.47 -6.97 -5.38
C GLN A 32 -7.85 -5.69 -4.81
N LEU A 33 -6.59 -5.41 -5.14
CA LEU A 33 -5.91 -4.19 -4.68
C LEU A 33 -6.52 -2.93 -5.31
N ALA A 34 -6.86 -2.98 -6.59
CA ALA A 34 -7.52 -1.88 -7.28
C ALA A 34 -8.90 -1.60 -6.67
N GLY A 35 -9.71 -2.64 -6.46
CA GLY A 35 -10.99 -2.52 -5.77
C GLY A 35 -10.86 -1.97 -4.35
N TRP A 36 -9.86 -2.43 -3.58
CA TRP A 36 -9.59 -1.89 -2.23
C TRP A 36 -9.16 -0.42 -2.25
N LEU A 37 -8.40 0.01 -3.26
CA LEU A 37 -7.96 1.41 -3.40
C LEU A 37 -9.09 2.35 -3.83
N ASP A 38 -9.99 1.87 -4.69
CA ASP A 38 -11.07 2.67 -5.26
C ASP A 38 -12.36 2.64 -4.42
N ASP A 39 -12.47 1.70 -3.47
CA ASP A 39 -13.58 1.63 -2.50
C ASP A 39 -13.28 2.43 -1.23
N GLU A 40 -13.97 3.55 -1.05
CA GLU A 40 -13.82 4.41 0.13
C GLU A 40 -14.33 3.76 1.43
N THR A 41 -15.22 2.78 1.31
CA THR A 41 -15.78 2.03 2.45
C THR A 41 -14.92 0.84 2.85
N SER A 42 -13.88 0.55 2.07
CA SER A 42 -12.96 -0.56 2.33
C SER A 42 -12.13 -0.36 3.60
N HIS A 43 -11.69 -1.49 4.15
CA HIS A 43 -10.93 -1.57 5.39
C HIS A 43 -9.69 -0.65 5.41
N SER A 44 -9.27 -0.27 6.63
CA SER A 44 -8.17 0.69 6.85
C SER A 44 -6.79 0.18 6.44
N LEU A 45 -6.62 -1.15 6.36
CA LEU A 45 -5.34 -1.82 6.16
C LEU A 45 -5.54 -3.07 5.27
N THR A 46 -4.61 -3.26 4.33
CA THR A 46 -4.48 -4.49 3.54
C THR A 46 -3.04 -4.96 3.61
N VAL A 47 -2.83 -6.28 3.79
CA VAL A 47 -1.49 -6.88 3.91
C VAL A 47 -1.28 -7.86 2.76
N VAL A 48 -0.19 -7.68 2.03
CA VAL A 48 0.23 -8.58 0.94
C VAL A 48 1.33 -9.51 1.45
N THR A 49 1.02 -10.79 1.58
CA THR A 49 1.97 -11.83 2.03
C THR A 49 2.15 -12.90 0.96
N GLY A 50 3.14 -13.77 1.16
CA GLY A 50 3.49 -14.83 0.22
C GLY A 50 4.98 -15.16 0.29
N SER A 51 5.36 -16.31 -0.26
CA SER A 51 6.73 -16.81 -0.21
C SER A 51 7.75 -15.83 -0.82
N PRO A 52 9.04 -15.93 -0.48
CA PRO A 52 10.10 -15.19 -1.17
C PRO A 52 10.04 -15.43 -2.68
N GLY A 53 10.32 -14.39 -3.48
CA GLY A 53 10.38 -14.49 -4.95
C GLY A 53 9.04 -14.56 -5.69
N VAL A 54 7.89 -14.63 -5.03
CA VAL A 54 6.58 -14.71 -5.72
C VAL A 54 6.13 -13.41 -6.39
N GLY A 55 6.90 -12.33 -6.30
CA GLY A 55 6.63 -11.06 -6.97
C GLY A 55 5.70 -10.10 -6.19
N LYS A 56 5.69 -10.13 -4.85
CA LYS A 56 4.91 -9.19 -4.02
C LYS A 56 5.29 -7.73 -4.29
N SER A 57 6.59 -7.43 -4.27
CA SER A 57 7.10 -6.08 -4.55
C SER A 57 6.82 -5.65 -5.98
N ALA A 58 6.82 -6.57 -6.94
CA ALA A 58 6.45 -6.27 -8.32
C ALA A 58 4.96 -5.95 -8.47
N LEU A 59 4.10 -6.69 -7.75
CA LEU A 59 2.66 -6.39 -7.65
C LEU A 59 2.41 -5.01 -7.01
N LEU A 60 3.06 -4.72 -5.87
CA LEU A 60 2.96 -3.41 -5.22
C LEU A 60 3.51 -2.30 -6.12
N GLY A 61 4.63 -2.52 -6.80
CA GLY A 61 5.17 -1.60 -7.78
C GLY A 61 4.20 -1.31 -8.91
N ALA A 62 3.49 -2.32 -9.43
CA ALA A 62 2.54 -2.14 -10.53
C ALA A 62 1.34 -1.28 -10.08
N VAL A 63 0.85 -1.54 -8.87
CA VAL A 63 -0.22 -0.74 -8.24
C VAL A 63 0.26 0.69 -7.97
N VAL A 64 1.43 0.88 -7.37
CA VAL A 64 2.00 2.19 -7.06
C VAL A 64 2.27 2.99 -8.34
N CYS A 65 2.93 2.41 -9.34
CA CYS A 65 3.21 3.09 -10.60
C CYS A 65 1.95 3.44 -11.40
N SER A 66 0.84 2.72 -11.18
CA SER A 66 -0.44 3.03 -11.82
C SER A 66 -1.32 3.97 -11.01
N ALA A 67 -1.18 4.06 -9.69
CA ALA A 67 -2.03 4.89 -8.83
C ALA A 67 -1.39 6.19 -8.36
N HIS A 68 -0.06 6.24 -8.22
CA HIS A 68 0.65 7.35 -7.58
C HIS A 68 0.72 8.57 -8.52
N PRO A 69 0.29 9.79 -8.10
CA PRO A 69 0.15 10.96 -8.98
C PRO A 69 1.42 11.33 -9.75
N ARG A 70 2.59 11.28 -9.09
CA ARG A 70 3.86 11.56 -9.77
C ARG A 70 4.32 10.42 -10.68
N LEU A 71 4.05 9.16 -10.32
CA LEU A 71 4.58 8.03 -11.08
C LEU A 71 3.77 7.78 -12.35
N VAL A 72 2.47 8.08 -12.33
CA VAL A 72 1.67 8.02 -13.55
C VAL A 72 2.14 9.04 -14.60
N GLU A 73 2.77 10.14 -14.18
CA GLU A 73 3.39 11.13 -15.06
C GLU A 73 4.79 10.70 -15.53
N VAL A 74 5.61 10.13 -14.64
CA VAL A 74 7.01 9.73 -14.95
C VAL A 74 7.08 8.42 -15.73
N VAL A 75 6.23 7.44 -15.43
CA VAL A 75 6.18 6.12 -16.08
C VAL A 75 4.77 5.75 -16.58
N PRO A 76 4.18 6.56 -17.48
CA PRO A 76 2.78 6.40 -17.91
C PRO A 76 2.52 5.03 -18.57
N HIS A 77 3.54 4.45 -19.21
CA HIS A 77 3.46 3.17 -19.90
C HIS A 77 3.02 2.01 -18.99
N VAL A 78 3.34 2.03 -17.69
CA VAL A 78 2.89 1.00 -16.74
C VAL A 78 1.37 1.04 -16.58
N ARG A 79 0.81 2.24 -16.37
CA ARG A 79 -0.63 2.46 -16.26
C ARG A 79 -1.34 2.12 -17.57
N THR A 80 -0.85 2.62 -18.71
CA THR A 80 -1.43 2.33 -20.04
C THR A 80 -1.49 0.82 -20.31
N ARG A 81 -0.43 0.10 -19.98
CA ARG A 81 -0.36 -1.35 -20.17
C ARG A 81 -1.33 -2.10 -19.25
N LEU A 82 -1.41 -1.71 -17.98
CA LEU A 82 -2.38 -2.29 -17.04
C LEU A 82 -3.82 -2.05 -17.50
N GLN A 83 -4.15 -0.82 -17.91
CA GLN A 83 -5.48 -0.50 -18.44
C GLN A 83 -5.83 -1.32 -19.69
N ALA A 84 -4.86 -1.60 -20.56
CA ALA A 84 -5.09 -2.40 -21.76
C ALA A 84 -5.24 -3.91 -21.46
N GLN A 85 -4.51 -4.43 -20.48
CA GLN A 85 -4.44 -5.88 -20.21
C GLN A 85 -5.41 -6.36 -19.12
N GLU A 86 -5.70 -5.51 -18.14
CA GLU A 86 -6.55 -5.81 -16.98
C GLU A 86 -7.20 -4.50 -16.46
N PRO A 87 -8.23 -3.97 -17.14
CA PRO A 87 -8.88 -2.71 -16.77
C PRO A 87 -9.34 -2.66 -15.30
N ASP A 88 -9.98 -3.73 -14.82
CA ASP A 88 -10.46 -3.87 -13.43
C ASP A 88 -9.31 -3.97 -12.41
N GLY A 89 -8.08 -4.23 -12.86
CA GLY A 89 -6.88 -4.31 -12.05
C GLY A 89 -6.05 -3.03 -12.06
N CYS A 90 -6.51 -1.99 -12.76
CA CYS A 90 -5.88 -0.68 -12.78
C CYS A 90 -6.64 0.30 -11.87
N PRO A 91 -6.12 0.65 -10.68
CA PRO A 91 -6.77 1.60 -9.79
C PRO A 91 -6.86 3.00 -10.41
N SER A 92 -7.77 3.82 -9.91
CA SER A 92 -7.80 5.24 -10.21
C SER A 92 -6.64 5.97 -9.53
N VAL A 93 -6.19 7.11 -10.07
CA VAL A 93 -5.04 7.89 -9.51
C VAL A 93 -5.36 8.46 -8.12
N VAL A 94 -4.60 8.08 -7.10
CA VAL A 94 -4.84 8.43 -5.69
C VAL A 94 -4.11 9.73 -5.32
N PRO A 95 -4.80 10.86 -5.10
CA PRO A 95 -4.14 12.17 -4.91
C PRO A 95 -3.14 12.21 -3.75
N HIS A 96 -3.48 11.55 -2.64
CA HIS A 96 -2.66 11.50 -1.43
C HIS A 96 -2.08 10.11 -1.23
N MET A 97 -1.23 9.68 -2.15
CA MET A 97 -0.50 8.42 -2.04
C MET A 97 0.95 8.67 -1.60
N ALA A 98 1.42 7.90 -0.63
CA ALA A 98 2.84 7.74 -0.31
C ALA A 98 3.26 6.28 -0.49
N ALA A 99 4.42 6.06 -1.10
CA ALA A 99 4.96 4.73 -1.32
C ALA A 99 6.40 4.65 -0.80
N VAL A 100 6.66 3.77 0.16
CA VAL A 100 7.93 3.69 0.88
C VAL A 100 8.52 2.28 0.78
N HIS A 101 9.78 2.19 0.37
CA HIS A 101 10.55 0.95 0.50
C HIS A 101 11.20 0.88 1.89
N ALA A 102 10.68 0.02 2.77
CA ALA A 102 11.08 -0.04 4.18
C ALA A 102 12.38 -0.82 4.44
N ARG A 103 12.96 -1.46 3.43
CA ARG A 103 14.19 -2.26 3.57
C ARG A 103 15.31 -1.43 4.16
N ARG A 104 15.94 -1.94 5.22
CA ARG A 104 17.03 -1.27 5.96
C ARG A 104 16.68 0.12 6.51
N ARG A 105 15.39 0.45 6.61
CA ARG A 105 14.94 1.71 7.22
C ARG A 105 14.50 1.51 8.66
N ARG A 106 14.62 2.58 9.43
CA ARG A 106 14.10 2.75 10.79
C ARG A 106 12.76 3.49 10.76
N SER A 107 12.02 3.41 11.87
CA SER A 107 10.72 4.09 12.03
C SER A 107 10.72 5.57 11.60
N MET A 108 11.73 6.34 12.00
CA MET A 108 11.81 7.77 11.67
C MET A 108 12.06 8.04 10.18
N GLU A 109 12.85 7.20 9.50
CA GLU A 109 13.10 7.34 8.05
C GLU A 109 11.83 7.04 7.24
N VAL A 110 11.01 6.10 7.72
CA VAL A 110 9.69 5.83 7.13
C VAL A 110 8.74 7.01 7.38
N ILE A 111 8.71 7.56 8.59
CA ILE A 111 7.83 8.70 8.94
C ILE A 111 8.19 9.93 8.10
N ASN A 112 9.47 10.28 8.01
CA ASN A 112 9.92 11.44 7.24
C ASN A 112 9.56 11.28 5.76
N SER A 113 9.82 10.10 5.18
CA SER A 113 9.44 9.79 3.80
C SER A 113 7.94 9.97 3.53
N ILE A 114 7.07 9.46 4.41
CA ILE A 114 5.61 9.65 4.27
C ILE A 114 5.25 11.13 4.35
N ALA A 115 5.81 11.86 5.32
CA ALA A 115 5.53 13.27 5.51
C ALA A 115 5.95 14.11 4.29
N ASP A 116 7.12 13.81 3.71
CA ASP A 116 7.66 14.50 2.55
C ASP A 116 6.81 14.25 1.30
N GLN A 117 6.49 12.98 1.02
CA GLN A 117 5.66 12.61 -0.14
C GLN A 117 4.26 13.24 -0.08
N LEU A 118 3.67 13.30 1.11
CA LEU A 118 2.35 13.90 1.33
C LEU A 118 2.42 15.42 1.58
N ARG A 119 3.61 16.02 1.54
CA ARG A 119 3.86 17.45 1.76
C ARG A 119 3.24 17.97 3.04
N LEU A 120 3.37 17.21 4.12
CA LEU A 120 2.84 17.59 5.43
C LEU A 120 3.71 18.68 6.04
N SER A 121 3.09 19.66 6.68
CA SER A 121 3.82 20.68 7.43
C SER A 121 4.47 20.06 8.67
N GLU A 122 5.77 20.27 8.83
CA GLU A 122 6.51 19.74 9.97
C GLU A 122 5.97 20.33 11.30
N PRO A 123 5.70 19.50 12.30
CA PRO A 123 5.27 19.96 13.62
C PRO A 123 6.41 20.67 14.38
N PRO A 124 6.12 21.59 15.31
CA PRO A 124 7.14 22.36 16.03
C PRO A 124 8.17 21.52 16.80
N ASN A 125 7.80 20.31 17.22
CA ASN A 125 8.65 19.41 18.00
C ASN A 125 9.28 18.30 17.13
N GLY A 126 9.23 18.45 15.80
CA GLY A 126 9.70 17.44 14.86
C GLY A 126 8.78 16.23 14.73
N TRP A 127 9.07 15.40 13.75
CA TRP A 127 8.25 14.22 13.46
C TRP A 127 8.32 13.15 14.56
N SER A 128 7.17 12.51 14.78
CA SER A 128 6.99 11.34 15.62
C SER A 128 5.81 10.53 15.10
N ALA A 129 5.62 9.30 15.58
CA ALA A 129 4.48 8.47 15.17
C ALA A 129 3.14 9.16 15.45
N ASP A 130 2.98 9.78 16.62
CA ASP A 130 1.73 10.46 16.97
C ASP A 130 1.57 11.80 16.21
N ALA A 131 2.68 12.49 15.95
CA ALA A 131 2.65 13.73 15.17
C ALA A 131 2.25 13.49 13.71
N ILE A 132 2.77 12.44 13.06
CA ILE A 132 2.37 12.11 11.69
C ILE A 132 0.91 11.66 11.62
N ILE A 133 0.43 10.86 12.57
CA ILE A 133 -1.00 10.49 12.64
C ILE A 133 -1.88 11.74 12.78
N THR A 134 -1.46 12.68 13.62
CA THR A 134 -2.17 13.95 13.83
C THR A 134 -2.15 14.84 12.58
N ALA A 135 -1.07 14.82 11.81
CA ALA A 135 -0.99 15.57 10.55
C ALA A 135 -1.90 14.92 9.48
N LEU A 136 -1.86 13.60 9.35
CA LEU A 136 -2.66 12.85 8.39
C LEU A 136 -4.17 12.95 8.67
N SER A 137 -4.58 13.01 9.94
CA SER A 137 -6.00 13.16 10.31
C SER A 137 -6.61 14.50 9.92
N LYS A 138 -5.77 15.50 9.62
CA LYS A 138 -6.18 16.84 9.15
C LYS A 138 -6.33 16.92 7.64
N LEU A 139 -5.91 15.90 6.89
CA LEU A 139 -6.12 15.85 5.44
C LEU A 139 -7.61 15.76 5.12
N GLY A 140 -8.04 16.43 4.04
CA GLY A 140 -9.43 16.40 3.59
C GLY A 140 -9.82 15.06 2.97
N GLU A 141 -8.85 14.29 2.50
CA GLU A 141 -9.05 12.95 1.93
C GLU A 141 -8.20 11.93 2.69
N ARG A 142 -8.68 10.69 2.72
CA ARG A 142 -7.97 9.59 3.37
C ARG A 142 -6.70 9.28 2.54
N PRO A 143 -5.50 9.41 3.13
CA PRO A 143 -4.28 9.09 2.41
C PRO A 143 -4.12 7.58 2.25
N VAL A 144 -3.42 7.16 1.19
CA VAL A 144 -2.98 5.78 0.98
C VAL A 144 -1.48 5.71 1.19
N ILE A 145 -1.04 4.81 2.06
CA ILE A 145 0.36 4.61 2.37
C ILE A 145 0.72 3.16 2.02
N VAL A 146 1.65 2.98 1.09
CA VAL A 146 2.16 1.67 0.66
C VAL A 146 3.55 1.47 1.26
N LEU A 147 3.74 0.42 2.05
CA LEU A 147 5.07 0.00 2.54
C LEU A 147 5.44 -1.34 1.91
N ASP A 148 6.59 -1.39 1.25
CA ASP A 148 7.19 -2.62 0.73
C ASP A 148 8.40 -3.05 1.56
N ALA A 149 8.64 -4.36 1.65
CA ALA A 149 9.74 -4.98 2.40
C ALA A 149 9.83 -4.59 3.89
N LEU A 150 8.68 -4.50 4.58
CA LEU A 150 8.60 -4.23 6.02
C LEU A 150 9.36 -5.26 6.87
N ASP A 151 9.37 -6.52 6.46
CA ASP A 151 10.08 -7.62 7.12
C ASP A 151 11.61 -7.46 7.04
N GLU A 152 12.11 -6.63 6.13
CA GLU A 152 13.53 -6.30 5.96
C GLU A 152 13.91 -4.93 6.55
N ALA A 153 13.01 -4.28 7.29
CA ALA A 153 13.30 -3.04 8.00
C ALA A 153 14.18 -3.27 9.25
N VAL A 154 14.93 -2.24 9.67
CA VAL A 154 15.83 -2.31 10.84
C VAL A 154 15.04 -2.57 12.13
N ASP A 155 13.87 -1.94 12.27
CA ASP A 155 13.00 -2.02 13.44
C ASP A 155 11.55 -2.37 13.06
N SER A 156 11.39 -3.40 12.21
CA SER A 156 10.10 -3.85 11.64
C SER A 156 8.95 -3.96 12.65
N ALA A 157 9.21 -4.48 13.85
CA ALA A 157 8.20 -4.57 14.92
C ALA A 157 7.76 -3.20 15.47
N SER A 158 8.68 -2.24 15.56
CA SER A 158 8.39 -0.85 15.95
C SER A 158 7.56 -0.16 14.88
N ILE A 159 7.91 -0.31 13.60
CA ILE A 159 7.13 0.24 12.49
C ILE A 159 5.72 -0.36 12.49
N ALA A 160 5.61 -1.68 12.59
CA ALA A 160 4.31 -2.36 12.56
C ALA A 160 3.40 -1.91 13.72
N LYS A 161 3.88 -1.98 14.97
CA LYS A 161 3.05 -1.71 16.16
C LYS A 161 2.94 -0.23 16.48
N GLY A 162 4.05 0.50 16.38
CA GLY A 162 4.17 1.90 16.75
C GLY A 162 3.58 2.87 15.73
N LEU A 163 3.56 2.48 14.44
CA LEU A 163 3.06 3.32 13.36
C LEU A 163 1.86 2.70 12.64
N LEU A 164 2.03 1.54 11.99
CA LEU A 164 1.01 1.01 11.07
C LEU A 164 -0.30 0.64 11.78
N LEU A 165 -0.24 -0.02 12.94
CA LEU A 165 -1.43 -0.33 13.72
C LEU A 165 -2.15 0.93 14.22
N LYS A 166 -1.41 2.00 14.52
CA LYS A 166 -2.01 3.26 14.93
C LYS A 166 -2.68 3.96 13.74
N LEU A 167 -2.03 4.00 12.57
CA LEU A 167 -2.60 4.53 11.33
C LEU A 167 -3.88 3.79 10.90
N ALA A 168 -3.88 2.46 11.03
CA ALA A 168 -5.04 1.64 10.70
C ALA A 168 -6.24 1.88 11.64
N ARG A 169 -5.99 2.40 12.85
CA ARG A 169 -7.03 2.72 13.85
C ARG A 169 -7.41 4.20 13.87
N ALA A 170 -6.60 5.05 13.25
CA ALA A 170 -6.85 6.48 13.19
C ALA A 170 -8.16 6.75 12.45
N LYS A 171 -8.96 7.67 12.99
CA LYS A 171 -10.15 8.17 12.33
C LYS A 171 -9.76 9.42 11.53
N TYR A 172 -10.10 9.41 10.25
CA TYR A 172 -9.96 10.55 9.36
C TYR A 172 -11.31 11.30 9.33
N GLY A 173 -11.28 12.63 9.26
CA GLY A 173 -12.42 13.49 9.62
C GLY A 173 -13.71 13.31 8.78
N PRO A 174 -14.84 13.92 9.20
CA PRO A 174 -16.16 13.75 8.59
C PRO A 174 -16.34 14.45 7.21
N LYS A 175 -15.28 14.96 6.59
CA LYS A 175 -15.32 15.69 5.32
C LYS A 175 -14.67 14.89 4.19
N HIS A 176 -15.18 13.70 3.91
CA HIS A 176 -14.79 12.98 2.69
C HIS A 176 -15.88 13.18 1.64
N PRO A 177 -15.75 14.12 0.69
CA PRO A 177 -16.55 14.03 -0.52
C PRO A 177 -16.19 12.71 -1.18
N ALA A 178 -17.22 11.94 -1.56
CA ALA A 178 -17.03 10.73 -2.34
C ALA A 178 -16.17 11.06 -3.56
N ARG A 179 -15.06 10.36 -3.71
CA ARG A 179 -14.20 10.42 -4.89
C ARG A 179 -15.09 10.10 -6.08
N ALA A 180 -15.36 11.13 -6.87
CA ALA A 180 -16.30 11.03 -7.98
C ALA A 180 -15.87 9.88 -8.89
N SER A 181 -16.66 8.80 -8.90
CA SER A 181 -16.52 7.73 -9.86
C SER A 181 -16.79 8.33 -11.24
N ARG A 182 -15.75 8.41 -12.08
CA ARG A 182 -15.98 8.62 -13.50
C ARG A 182 -16.49 7.30 -14.03
N SER A 183 -17.78 7.28 -14.36
CA SER A 183 -18.47 6.15 -14.96
C SER A 183 -17.80 5.75 -16.27
N ALA A 184 -17.18 4.58 -16.30
CA ALA A 184 -16.95 3.81 -17.51
C ALA A 184 -17.96 2.66 -17.51
N GLY A 185 -18.63 2.50 -18.65
CA GLY A 185 -19.89 1.77 -18.80
C GLY A 185 -19.87 0.29 -18.43
N SER A 186 -21.06 -0.17 -18.09
CA SER A 186 -21.43 -1.54 -17.73
C SER A 186 -21.10 -2.57 -18.81
N SER A 187 -20.54 -3.71 -18.41
CA SER A 187 -21.02 -5.01 -18.91
C SER A 187 -20.66 -6.15 -17.97
N SER A 188 -21.72 -6.79 -17.50
CA SER A 188 -21.90 -8.06 -16.77
C SER A 188 -20.96 -9.23 -17.10
N GLY A 189 -20.65 -10.05 -16.08
CA GLY A 189 -20.21 -11.43 -16.27
C GLY A 189 -19.69 -12.13 -15.01
N CYS A 190 -20.57 -12.78 -14.26
CA CYS A 190 -20.26 -13.59 -13.07
C CYS A 190 -19.47 -14.86 -13.41
N GLY A 191 -18.48 -15.23 -12.59
CA GLY A 191 -17.82 -16.55 -12.64
C GLY A 191 -17.14 -16.88 -11.30
N ARG A 192 -17.61 -17.96 -10.65
CA ARG A 192 -17.18 -18.44 -9.32
C ARG A 192 -15.89 -19.27 -9.38
N GLY A 193 -15.08 -19.14 -8.34
CA GLY A 193 -14.07 -20.14 -7.91
C GLY A 193 -12.65 -19.58 -7.69
N PRO A 194 -11.77 -20.33 -7.00
CA PRO A 194 -11.86 -20.85 -5.65
C PRO A 194 -11.18 -19.91 -4.63
N THR A 195 -11.60 -20.01 -3.37
CA THR A 195 -11.09 -19.29 -2.20
C THR A 195 -9.59 -19.52 -1.98
N CYS A 196 -8.79 -18.46 -2.12
CA CYS A 196 -7.43 -18.38 -1.58
C CYS A 196 -7.45 -17.40 -0.40
N ALA A 197 -7.06 -17.88 0.78
CA ALA A 197 -7.22 -17.19 2.04
C ALA A 197 -6.30 -15.96 2.13
N ILE A 198 -6.91 -14.78 1.99
CA ILE A 198 -6.37 -13.52 2.50
C ILE A 198 -7.12 -13.25 3.79
N CYS A 199 -6.38 -13.08 4.88
CA CYS A 199 -6.92 -12.90 6.22
C CYS A 199 -7.70 -11.57 6.28
N THR A 200 -9.00 -11.59 6.00
CA THR A 200 -9.88 -10.42 6.00
C THR A 200 -10.46 -10.09 7.37
N THR A 201 -10.07 -10.80 8.44
CA THR A 201 -10.54 -10.49 9.80
C THR A 201 -9.43 -10.67 10.82
N TRP A 202 -9.06 -9.58 11.47
CA TRP A 202 -8.39 -9.60 12.77
C TRP A 202 -9.49 -9.47 13.84
N PRO A 203 -9.95 -10.56 14.48
CA PRO A 203 -10.75 -10.42 15.68
C PRO A 203 -9.82 -9.93 16.80
N LEU A 204 -10.00 -8.68 17.21
CA LEU A 204 -9.48 -8.20 18.49
C LEU A 204 -10.20 -8.99 19.59
N ARG A 205 -9.61 -10.09 20.03
CA ARG A 205 -9.94 -10.70 21.32
C ARG A 205 -8.73 -10.51 22.23
N THR A 206 -8.89 -9.62 23.20
CA THR A 206 -7.93 -9.33 24.26
C THR A 206 -7.80 -10.53 25.21
N THR A 207 -6.59 -10.66 25.77
CA THR A 207 -6.13 -11.55 26.87
C THR A 207 -6.11 -13.05 26.53
N ASP A 208 -5.00 -13.79 26.63
CA ASP A 208 -3.97 -13.81 27.69
C ASP A 208 -2.58 -14.23 27.13
N SER A 209 -1.56 -13.91 27.90
CA SER A 209 -0.13 -14.10 27.67
C SER A 209 0.29 -15.57 27.62
N SER A 210 1.34 -15.87 26.83
CA SER A 210 2.05 -17.15 26.69
C SER A 210 1.44 -18.23 25.76
N THR A 211 1.76 -18.15 24.46
CA THR A 211 2.16 -19.28 23.59
C THR A 211 2.38 -18.79 22.15
N TRP A 212 3.57 -18.99 21.61
CA TRP A 212 3.84 -18.84 20.18
C TRP A 212 3.50 -20.16 19.49
N THR A 213 2.43 -20.22 18.71
CA THR A 213 2.14 -21.41 17.90
C THR A 213 2.94 -21.34 16.59
N GLN A 214 3.99 -22.15 16.52
CA GLN A 214 4.64 -22.55 15.29
C GLN A 214 3.63 -23.34 14.44
N TRP A 215 3.44 -22.96 13.17
CA TRP A 215 2.72 -23.79 12.20
C TRP A 215 3.71 -24.45 11.25
N THR A 216 3.91 -25.75 11.45
CA THR A 216 4.58 -26.65 10.51
C THR A 216 3.61 -27.09 9.40
N GLY A 217 4.14 -27.26 8.19
CA GLY A 217 3.59 -28.16 7.18
C GLY A 217 2.79 -27.52 6.04
N TRP A 218 3.45 -27.27 4.91
CA TRP A 218 2.79 -27.30 3.60
C TRP A 218 3.57 -28.24 2.68
N ASN A 219 2.96 -29.39 2.44
CA ASN A 219 3.45 -30.44 1.56
C ASN A 219 3.02 -30.06 0.13
N CYS A 220 3.96 -29.62 -0.70
CA CYS A 220 3.72 -29.37 -2.13
C CYS A 220 3.63 -30.71 -2.87
N ARG A 221 2.53 -30.96 -3.59
CA ARG A 221 2.56 -31.85 -4.76
C ARG A 221 2.47 -30.98 -6.02
N PRO A 222 3.32 -31.23 -7.02
CA PRO A 222 3.34 -30.46 -8.26
C PRO A 222 2.14 -30.83 -9.15
N ILE A 223 1.66 -29.84 -9.91
CA ILE A 223 0.98 -30.06 -11.19
C ILE A 223 2.01 -29.75 -12.27
#